data_AF-A0A7E6D4V1-F1
#
_entry.id   AF-A0A7E6D4V1-F1
#
_cell.length_a   1.000
_cell.length_b   1.000
_cell.length_c   1.000
_cell.angle_alpha   90.00
_cell.angle_beta   90.00
_cell.angle_gamma   90.00
#
_symmetry.space_group_name_H-M   'P 1'
#
loop_
_entity.id
_entity.type
_entity.pdbx_description
1 polymer ?
#
loop_
_entity_poly.entity_id
_entity_poly.type
_entity_poly.pdbx_seq_one_letter_code
_entity_poly.pdbx_strand_id
1 'polypeptide(L)'
;MRPLARRRRALPALLLLLTCSLAFVLASKDIKKAVTPSKNLEKSGMSRKNDIDLKGIVFVIQSQSNSFHAKRAEELRKSILKQAADLMQELPRVLLLHELSEQEGAWTILPLLPQLTKRLKSESLRSDFTIDLKHEIALYIWDKGDGPPLTPVPELCTDSVDAHCATTFHSFLPLCGNPVKKEDIFVAVKTCKKFHSERIPIVKQTWAGQASLIEYYSDHAESSIPTVDLGIPNTDRGHCGKTFAILERFLNQSHDRIAWLVIVDDDTLISISRLQHLLSCYESGEPVFLGERYGYGLGTGGYSYITGGGGMVFNREAIRRLLTSKCRCYSNDAPDDMVLGMCFSGLGVPVTHSPLFHQARPVDYPEDYLSHQVPISFHKHWNIDPVKVYVTWLAPSEEDKSRPQTQKGFKEEL
;
A
#
# COMPACT_ATOMS: atom_id res chain seq x y z
N MET A 1 53.15 8.57 -16.85
CA MET A 1 52.44 9.32 -17.90
C MET A 1 50.94 9.23 -17.65
N ARG A 2 50.28 10.36 -17.34
CA ARG A 2 48.87 10.64 -17.73
C ARG A 2 48.83 10.88 -19.26
N PRO A 3 47.69 10.96 -19.99
CA PRO A 3 46.32 11.42 -19.61
C PRO A 3 45.19 10.52 -20.24
N LEU A 4 43.87 10.73 -20.24
CA LEU A 4 42.99 11.91 -20.30
C LEU A 4 41.62 11.63 -19.66
N ALA A 5 41.10 12.64 -18.97
CA ALA A 5 39.71 12.73 -18.54
C ALA A 5 38.78 13.15 -19.70
N ARG A 6 37.58 12.56 -19.76
CA ARG A 6 36.45 13.14 -20.51
C ARG A 6 35.30 13.40 -19.53
N ARG A 7 35.15 14.68 -19.16
CA ARG A 7 33.96 15.22 -18.50
C ARG A 7 32.76 15.07 -19.43
N ARG A 8 31.73 14.31 -19.02
CA ARG A 8 30.35 14.59 -19.43
C ARG A 8 29.67 15.29 -18.26
N ARG A 9 29.33 16.56 -18.47
CA ARG A 9 28.49 17.34 -17.57
C ARG A 9 27.09 16.72 -17.61
N ALA A 10 26.69 16.03 -16.55
CA ALA A 10 25.28 15.88 -16.24
C ALA A 10 24.89 17.13 -15.41
N LEU A 11 23.97 17.94 -15.94
CA LEU A 11 23.26 18.91 -15.12
C LEU A 11 22.57 18.12 -13.99
N PRO A 12 22.80 18.42 -12.71
CA PRO A 12 22.16 17.68 -11.65
C PRO A 12 20.69 18.09 -11.55
N ALA A 13 19.87 17.11 -11.17
CA ALA A 13 18.46 17.22 -10.79
C ALA A 13 18.24 18.07 -9.53
N LEU A 14 18.86 19.25 -9.46
CA LEU A 14 18.71 20.23 -8.39
C LEU A 14 17.50 21.15 -8.62
N LEU A 15 16.87 21.07 -9.79
CA LEU A 15 15.73 21.92 -10.13
C LEU A 15 14.40 21.40 -9.56
N LEU A 16 14.25 20.10 -9.27
CA LEU A 16 12.99 19.51 -8.80
C LEU A 16 12.70 19.76 -7.30
N LEU A 17 13.73 19.92 -6.46
CA LEU A 17 13.56 20.30 -5.05
C LEU A 17 13.37 21.81 -4.85
N LEU A 18 13.86 22.62 -5.79
CA LEU A 18 13.65 24.07 -5.82
C LEU A 18 12.27 24.44 -6.35
N THR A 19 11.68 23.69 -7.28
CA THR A 19 10.31 23.95 -7.76
C THR A 19 9.24 23.63 -6.71
N CYS A 20 9.43 22.60 -5.87
CA CYS A 20 8.51 22.32 -4.78
C CYS A 20 8.55 23.41 -3.68
N SER A 21 9.74 23.95 -3.39
CA SER A 21 9.93 25.08 -2.48
C SER A 21 9.35 26.39 -3.07
N LEU A 22 9.50 26.63 -4.37
CA LEU A 22 8.92 27.80 -5.05
C LEU A 22 7.41 27.71 -5.21
N ALA A 23 6.83 26.53 -5.44
CA ALA A 23 5.38 26.36 -5.55
C ALA A 23 4.66 26.75 -4.25
N PHE A 24 5.27 26.48 -3.09
CA PHE A 24 4.76 26.93 -1.80
C PHE A 24 4.95 28.43 -1.54
N VAL A 25 6.02 29.05 -2.06
CA VAL A 25 6.27 30.49 -1.90
C VAL A 25 5.44 31.35 -2.87
N LEU A 26 5.20 30.87 -4.09
CA LEU A 26 4.42 31.57 -5.12
C LEU A 26 2.93 31.56 -4.84
N ALA A 27 2.39 30.53 -4.19
CA ALA A 27 0.99 30.50 -3.75
C ALA A 27 0.66 31.53 -2.65
N SER A 28 1.67 32.18 -2.05
CA SER A 28 1.50 33.16 -0.97
C SER A 28 1.61 34.62 -1.43
N LYS A 29 1.83 34.88 -2.73
CA LYS A 29 1.99 36.23 -3.28
C LYS A 29 1.08 36.47 -4.48
N ASP A 30 -0.23 36.41 -4.26
CA ASP A 30 -1.16 37.19 -5.08
C ASP A 30 -2.51 37.32 -4.36
N ILE A 31 -3.24 38.38 -4.72
CA ILE A 31 -4.52 38.85 -4.14
C ILE A 31 -4.34 39.92 -3.03
N LYS A 32 -3.89 41.10 -3.47
CA LYS A 32 -4.42 42.37 -2.94
C LYS A 32 -5.57 42.81 -3.84
N LYS A 33 -6.80 42.84 -3.34
CA LYS A 33 -7.83 43.79 -3.83
C LYS A 33 -8.85 44.13 -2.74
N ALA A 34 -9.19 45.41 -2.74
CA ALA A 34 -9.86 46.21 -1.73
C ALA A 34 -11.29 45.79 -1.37
N VAL A 35 -11.64 45.93 -0.07
CA VAL A 35 -13.01 46.19 0.40
C VAL A 35 -12.95 47.23 1.54
N THR A 36 -13.77 48.27 1.43
CA THR A 36 -13.93 49.42 2.33
C THR A 36 -14.68 49.02 3.63
N PRO A 37 -14.37 49.59 4.81
CA PRO A 37 -15.03 49.18 6.05
C PRO A 37 -16.36 49.94 6.30
N SER A 38 -17.39 49.19 6.69
CA SER A 38 -18.59 49.76 7.34
C SER A 38 -18.55 49.47 8.84
N LYS A 39 -18.99 50.46 9.64
CA LYS A 39 -18.79 50.58 11.09
C LYS A 39 -19.78 49.75 11.93
N ASN A 40 -19.25 49.26 13.05
CA ASN A 40 -19.85 49.08 14.38
C ASN A 40 -20.99 48.07 14.59
N LEU A 41 -20.69 47.03 15.38
CA LEU A 41 -21.34 46.83 16.68
C LEU A 41 -20.41 46.05 17.62
N GLU A 42 -19.84 46.73 18.61
CA GLU A 42 -19.21 46.11 19.78
C GLU A 42 -20.30 45.64 20.76
N LYS A 43 -20.18 44.40 21.25
CA LYS A 43 -20.24 43.97 22.67
C LYS A 43 -20.54 42.47 22.76
N SER A 44 -19.57 41.65 23.13
CA SER A 44 -19.29 41.33 24.55
C SER A 44 -18.19 40.25 24.59
N GLY A 45 -17.19 40.49 25.42
CA GLY A 45 -16.00 39.66 25.53
C GLY A 45 -16.21 38.42 26.37
N MET A 46 -15.96 37.27 25.77
CA MET A 46 -15.25 36.17 26.40
C MET A 46 -14.12 35.80 25.44
N SER A 47 -12.88 36.10 25.82
CA SER A 47 -11.69 35.78 25.04
C SER A 47 -11.51 34.26 25.00
N ARG A 48 -12.05 33.60 23.97
CA ARG A 48 -11.64 32.24 23.59
C ARG A 48 -10.26 32.35 22.96
N LYS A 49 -9.23 32.28 23.80
CA LYS A 49 -7.86 32.59 23.39
C LYS A 49 -7.18 31.51 22.55
N ASN A 50 -7.86 30.39 22.23
CA ASN A 50 -7.29 29.24 21.52
C ASN A 50 -8.25 28.56 20.50
N ASP A 51 -9.22 29.27 19.89
CA ASP A 51 -9.96 28.66 18.77
C ASP A 51 -9.09 28.71 17.50
N ILE A 52 -8.56 27.55 17.07
CA ILE A 52 -7.88 27.41 15.78
C ILE A 52 -8.95 27.50 14.69
N ASP A 53 -8.84 28.52 13.84
CA ASP A 53 -9.70 28.68 12.65
C ASP A 53 -9.37 27.59 11.62
N LEU A 54 -10.38 26.99 10.97
CA LEU A 54 -10.19 25.92 9.97
C LEU A 54 -9.25 26.34 8.83
N LYS A 55 -9.17 27.63 8.49
CA LYS A 55 -8.18 28.12 7.50
C LYS A 55 -6.72 27.91 7.90
N GLY A 56 -6.45 27.79 9.20
CA GLY A 56 -5.14 27.49 9.76
C GLY A 56 -4.78 26.01 9.69
N ILE A 57 -5.71 25.15 9.27
CA ILE A 57 -5.55 23.70 9.21
C ILE A 57 -5.33 23.25 7.76
N VAL A 58 -4.35 22.36 7.58
CA VAL A 58 -4.10 21.67 6.32
C VAL A 58 -4.47 20.20 6.49
N PHE A 59 -5.47 19.74 5.73
CA PHE A 59 -5.80 18.33 5.63
C PHE A 59 -4.95 17.69 4.55
N VAL A 60 -4.28 16.58 4.87
CA VAL A 60 -3.53 15.78 3.90
C VAL A 60 -4.17 14.40 3.81
N ILE A 61 -4.76 14.09 2.66
CA ILE A 61 -5.42 12.82 2.40
C ILE A 61 -4.37 11.83 1.85
N GLN A 62 -4.06 10.81 2.66
CA GLN A 62 -3.23 9.69 2.24
C GLN A 62 -3.96 8.92 1.14
N SER A 63 -3.37 8.91 -0.05
CA SER A 63 -3.99 8.38 -1.26
C SER A 63 -2.94 7.91 -2.24
N GLN A 64 -3.33 7.00 -3.12
CA GLN A 64 -2.49 6.41 -4.17
C GLN A 64 -2.99 6.88 -5.53
N SER A 65 -2.14 6.83 -6.56
CA SER A 65 -2.43 7.40 -7.88
C SER A 65 -3.36 6.56 -8.77
N ASN A 66 -3.65 5.30 -8.40
CA ASN A 66 -4.61 4.50 -9.15
C ASN A 66 -6.04 5.07 -9.03
N SER A 67 -6.87 4.80 -10.04
CA SER A 67 -8.20 5.39 -10.18
C SER A 67 -9.11 5.21 -8.95
N PHE A 68 -9.11 4.03 -8.35
CA PHE A 68 -9.89 3.72 -7.15
C PHE A 68 -9.52 4.66 -5.98
N HIS A 69 -8.24 4.74 -5.64
CA HIS A 69 -7.77 5.56 -4.53
C HIS A 69 -7.91 7.06 -4.83
N ALA A 70 -7.60 7.49 -6.05
CA ALA A 70 -7.72 8.88 -6.46
C ALA A 70 -9.18 9.38 -6.38
N LYS A 71 -10.15 8.58 -6.88
CA LYS A 71 -11.57 8.91 -6.81
C LYS A 71 -12.06 9.06 -5.38
N ARG A 72 -11.73 8.11 -4.51
CA ARG A 72 -12.13 8.16 -3.10
C ARG A 72 -11.49 9.34 -2.36
N ALA A 73 -10.24 9.67 -2.69
CA ALA A 73 -9.56 10.83 -2.13
C ALA A 73 -10.23 12.16 -2.54
N GLU A 74 -10.66 12.27 -3.79
CA GLU A 74 -11.44 13.43 -4.27
C GLU A 74 -12.84 13.52 -3.65
N GLU A 75 -13.50 12.40 -3.43
CA GLU A 75 -14.78 12.35 -2.69
C GLU A 75 -14.61 12.85 -1.25
N LEU A 76 -13.58 12.37 -0.54
CA LEU A 76 -13.25 12.82 0.82
C LEU A 76 -12.88 14.32 0.83
N ARG A 77 -12.08 14.79 -0.12
CA ARG A 77 -11.76 16.21 -0.28
C ARG A 77 -13.01 17.08 -0.39
N LYS A 78 -13.96 16.68 -1.24
CA LYS A 78 -15.24 17.37 -1.40
C LYS A 78 -16.07 17.35 -0.11
N SER A 79 -16.06 16.23 0.61
CA SER A 79 -16.73 16.11 1.91
C SER A 79 -16.16 17.09 2.94
N ILE A 80 -14.84 17.13 3.12
CA ILE A 80 -14.17 18.05 4.05
C ILE A 80 -14.51 19.51 3.73
N LEU A 81 -14.41 19.90 2.45
CA LEU A 81 -14.71 21.28 2.03
C LEU A 81 -16.19 21.64 2.24
N LYS A 82 -17.10 20.69 2.03
CA LYS A 82 -18.53 20.89 2.30
C LYS A 82 -18.79 21.07 3.79
N GLN A 83 -18.24 20.21 4.65
CA GLN A 83 -18.38 20.33 6.10
C GLN A 83 -17.84 21.67 6.62
N ALA A 84 -16.69 22.12 6.10
CA ALA A 84 -16.13 23.43 6.45
C ALA A 84 -17.06 24.59 6.05
N ALA A 85 -17.68 24.52 4.87
CA ALA A 85 -18.66 25.50 4.41
C ALA A 85 -19.93 25.51 5.28
N ASP A 86 -20.43 24.33 5.68
CA ASP A 86 -21.60 24.19 6.54
C ASP A 86 -21.36 24.77 7.95
N LEU A 87 -20.11 24.76 8.42
CA LEU A 87 -19.69 25.39 9.68
C LEU A 87 -19.52 26.92 9.57
N MET A 88 -19.81 27.53 8.42
CA MET A 88 -19.61 28.95 8.14
C MET A 88 -18.18 29.46 8.40
N GLN A 89 -17.18 28.57 8.31
CA GLN A 89 -15.78 28.93 8.47
C GLN A 89 -15.10 29.13 7.11
N GLU A 90 -13.95 29.78 7.11
CA GLU A 90 -13.11 29.87 5.91
C GLU A 90 -12.62 28.47 5.50
N LEU A 91 -12.57 28.19 4.19
CA LEU A 91 -12.26 26.86 3.68
C LEU A 91 -10.81 26.45 4.01
N PRO A 92 -10.59 25.25 4.55
CA PRO A 92 -9.25 24.75 4.82
C PRO A 92 -8.53 24.37 3.52
N ARG A 93 -7.20 24.24 3.61
CA ARG A 93 -6.42 23.64 2.51
C ARG A 93 -6.51 22.12 2.60
N VAL A 94 -6.93 21.47 1.52
CA VAL A 94 -6.98 20.00 1.42
C VAL A 94 -6.05 19.55 0.29
N LEU A 95 -5.11 18.67 0.62
CA LEU A 95 -4.08 18.15 -0.29
C LEU A 95 -4.22 16.64 -0.45
N LEU A 96 -4.06 16.15 -1.69
CA LEU A 96 -4.03 14.73 -1.99
C LEU A 96 -2.59 14.27 -2.14
N LEU A 97 -2.17 13.27 -1.37
CA LEU A 97 -0.78 12.83 -1.34
C LEU A 97 -0.25 12.41 -2.72
N HIS A 98 -1.07 11.71 -3.51
CA HIS A 98 -0.69 11.26 -4.85
C HIS A 98 -0.49 12.40 -5.87
N GLU A 99 -0.98 13.62 -5.59
CA GLU A 99 -0.73 14.81 -6.43
C GLU A 99 0.54 15.56 -6.02
N LEU A 100 1.02 15.34 -4.79
CA LEU A 100 2.14 16.08 -4.21
C LEU A 100 3.50 15.42 -4.48
N SER A 101 3.52 14.10 -4.58
CA SER A 101 4.74 13.31 -4.71
C SER A 101 4.42 11.95 -5.32
N GLU A 102 5.36 11.40 -6.10
CA GLU A 102 5.34 9.99 -6.50
C GLU A 102 5.61 9.04 -5.31
N GLN A 103 6.08 9.58 -4.18
CA GLN A 103 6.35 8.83 -2.96
C GLN A 103 5.24 9.04 -1.93
N GLU A 104 4.53 7.96 -1.65
CA GLU A 104 3.57 7.88 -0.54
C GLU A 104 4.30 7.94 0.81
N GLY A 105 3.83 8.80 1.72
CA GLY A 105 4.45 9.05 3.03
C GLY A 105 5.14 10.41 3.16
N ALA A 106 5.13 11.25 2.11
CA ALA A 106 5.72 12.59 2.13
C ALA A 106 5.03 13.60 3.09
N TRP A 107 3.91 13.23 3.71
CA TRP A 107 3.04 14.14 4.47
C TRP A 107 3.42 14.28 5.96
N THR A 108 4.24 13.39 6.51
CA THR A 108 4.41 13.19 7.97
C THR A 108 5.14 14.31 8.71
N ILE A 109 5.37 15.46 8.08
CA ILE A 109 6.43 16.34 8.55
C ILE A 109 6.07 17.82 8.37
N LEU A 110 5.25 18.38 9.27
CA LEU A 110 5.21 19.81 9.60
C LEU A 110 4.88 19.89 11.09
N PRO A 111 5.69 20.47 12.02
CA PRO A 111 6.82 21.42 11.93
C PRO A 111 8.24 20.82 11.89
N LEU A 112 8.37 19.49 11.84
CA LEU A 112 9.67 18.81 11.89
C LEU A 112 10.49 18.93 10.59
N LEU A 113 9.91 19.42 9.48
CA LEU A 113 10.48 19.33 8.13
C LEU A 113 11.86 19.96 8.01
N PRO A 114 12.09 21.18 8.54
CA PRO A 114 13.40 21.80 8.45
C PRO A 114 14.46 21.02 9.23
N GLN A 115 14.11 20.42 10.37
CA GLN A 115 15.02 19.65 11.21
C GLN A 115 15.36 18.30 10.56
N LEU A 116 14.33 17.56 10.11
CA LEU A 116 14.52 16.28 9.43
C LEU A 116 15.27 16.48 8.09
N THR A 117 14.95 17.54 7.34
CA THR A 117 15.65 17.85 6.07
C THR A 117 17.11 18.22 6.29
N LYS A 118 17.43 18.98 7.34
CA LYS A 118 18.83 19.34 7.67
C LYS A 118 19.64 18.08 7.97
N ARG A 119 19.07 17.16 8.73
CA ARG A 119 19.72 15.92 9.13
C ARG A 119 19.83 14.91 7.98
N LEU A 120 18.80 14.76 7.13
CA LEU A 120 18.87 13.95 5.90
C LEU A 120 19.93 14.45 4.91
N LYS A 121 20.29 15.74 4.94
CA LYS A 121 21.37 16.30 4.12
C LYS A 121 22.76 16.01 4.68
N SER A 122 22.90 15.79 5.99
CA SER A 122 24.19 15.55 6.64
C SER A 122 24.47 14.06 6.89
N GLU A 123 23.43 13.24 7.02
CA GLU A 123 23.52 11.81 7.30
C GLU A 123 22.78 11.04 6.21
N SER A 124 23.42 10.01 5.65
CA SER A 124 22.74 9.06 4.78
C SER A 124 21.71 8.24 5.57
N LEU A 125 20.63 7.82 4.92
CA LEU A 125 19.73 6.83 5.48
C LEU A 125 20.53 5.58 5.87
N ARG A 126 20.17 4.97 7.01
CA ARG A 126 20.88 3.80 7.56
C ARG A 126 20.54 2.49 6.84
N SER A 127 19.43 2.49 6.11
CA SER A 127 18.92 1.34 5.37
C SER A 127 18.50 1.82 3.98
N ASP A 128 18.83 1.01 2.97
CA ASP A 128 18.27 1.18 1.63
C ASP A 128 16.83 0.64 1.56
N PHE A 129 16.41 -0.19 2.51
CA PHE A 129 15.05 -0.71 2.58
C PHE A 129 14.14 0.18 3.42
N THR A 130 12.91 0.35 2.94
CA THR A 130 11.79 0.93 3.67
C THR A 130 10.74 -0.16 3.85
N ILE A 131 10.66 -0.72 5.06
CA ILE A 131 9.80 -1.84 5.41
C ILE A 131 8.58 -1.34 6.18
N ASP A 132 8.82 -0.64 7.29
CA ASP A 132 7.79 0.02 8.09
C ASP A 132 8.18 1.48 8.21
N LEU A 133 7.64 2.29 7.30
CA LEU A 133 7.92 3.72 7.26
C LEU A 133 7.53 4.42 8.57
N LYS A 134 6.48 3.96 9.27
CA LYS A 134 6.03 4.56 10.53
C LYS A 134 7.08 4.31 11.61
N HIS A 135 7.55 3.07 11.72
CA HIS A 135 8.62 2.69 12.64
C HIS A 135 9.94 3.38 12.31
N GLU A 136 10.31 3.46 11.04
CA GLU A 136 11.55 4.10 10.58
C GLU A 136 11.56 5.60 10.88
N ILE A 137 10.44 6.29 10.62
CA ILE A 137 10.27 7.71 10.98
C ILE A 137 10.32 7.87 12.51
N ALA A 138 9.67 7.00 13.27
CA ALA A 138 9.69 7.04 14.72
C ALA A 138 11.11 6.90 15.29
N LEU A 139 11.89 5.93 14.81
CA LEU A 139 13.30 5.75 15.19
C LEU A 139 14.17 6.93 14.76
N TYR A 140 13.87 7.51 13.60
CA TYR A 140 14.59 8.69 13.11
C TYR A 140 14.33 9.92 14.00
N ILE A 141 13.10 10.12 14.46
CA ILE A 141 12.72 11.20 15.40
C ILE A 141 13.34 10.95 16.78
N TRP A 142 13.30 9.71 17.28
CA TRP A 142 13.83 9.35 18.60
C TRP A 142 15.35 9.50 18.70
N ASP A 143 16.06 9.40 17.57
CA ASP A 143 17.50 9.61 17.45
C ASP A 143 18.34 8.90 18.52
N LYS A 144 18.18 7.58 18.67
CA LYS A 144 18.91 6.78 19.67
C LYS A 144 18.74 7.28 21.13
N GLY A 145 17.70 8.07 21.41
CA GLY A 145 17.44 8.66 22.73
C GLY A 145 17.80 10.13 22.85
N ASP A 146 18.45 10.72 21.84
CA ASP A 146 18.80 12.16 21.83
C ASP A 146 17.64 13.04 21.33
N GLY A 147 16.63 12.43 20.68
CA GLY A 147 15.44 13.09 20.16
C GLY A 147 14.24 13.01 21.11
N PRO A 148 13.15 13.75 20.82
CA PRO A 148 11.96 13.71 21.65
C PRO A 148 11.31 12.32 21.61
N PRO A 149 10.85 11.78 22.76
CA PRO A 149 10.02 10.59 22.76
C PRO A 149 8.68 10.88 22.09
N LEU A 150 8.19 9.92 21.29
CA LEU A 150 6.82 9.99 20.80
C LEU A 150 5.86 9.85 21.98
N THR A 151 4.89 10.76 22.06
CA THR A 151 3.87 10.77 23.11
C THR A 151 2.54 10.31 22.53
N PRO A 152 1.86 9.32 23.15
CA PRO A 152 0.54 8.92 22.71
C PRO A 152 -0.45 10.07 22.95
N VAL A 153 -1.37 10.26 22.01
CA VAL A 153 -2.46 11.23 22.10
C VAL A 153 -3.75 10.42 22.25
N PRO A 154 -4.32 10.29 23.46
CA PRO A 154 -5.49 9.43 23.71
C PRO A 154 -6.72 9.80 22.88
N GLU A 155 -6.85 11.07 22.50
CA GLU A 155 -7.91 11.56 21.63
C GLU A 155 -7.78 10.99 20.20
N LEU A 156 -6.59 10.54 19.77
CA LEU A 156 -6.37 9.80 18.52
C LEU A 156 -6.43 8.28 18.77
N CYS A 157 -7.58 7.86 19.27
CA CYS A 157 -8.03 6.50 19.59
C CYS A 157 -8.03 5.50 18.41
N THR A 158 -7.79 4.22 18.72
CA THR A 158 -7.81 3.10 17.75
C THR A 158 -8.82 1.99 18.08
N ASP A 159 -9.48 2.03 19.25
CA ASP A 159 -10.13 0.84 19.80
C ASP A 159 -11.64 1.02 20.04
N SER A 160 -12.07 2.18 20.56
CA SER A 160 -13.47 2.47 20.84
C SER A 160 -13.85 3.90 20.50
N VAL A 161 -14.94 4.06 19.73
CA VAL A 161 -15.56 5.35 19.47
C VAL A 161 -16.34 5.78 20.70
N ASP A 162 -15.68 6.52 21.59
CA ASP A 162 -16.34 7.22 22.70
C ASP A 162 -16.37 8.74 22.45
N ALA A 163 -16.93 9.50 23.40
CA ALA A 163 -17.08 10.95 23.25
C ALA A 163 -15.75 11.73 23.22
N HIS A 164 -14.63 11.11 23.60
CA HIS A 164 -13.29 11.72 23.61
C HIS A 164 -12.45 11.30 22.40
N CYS A 165 -12.97 10.38 21.59
CA CYS A 165 -12.30 9.80 20.44
C CYS A 165 -12.48 10.71 19.20
N ALA A 166 -11.38 11.32 18.74
CA ALA A 166 -11.35 12.23 17.60
C ALA A 166 -11.06 11.54 16.25
N THR A 167 -10.70 10.25 16.29
CA THR A 167 -10.48 9.43 15.10
C THR A 167 -11.63 8.46 14.87
N THR A 168 -11.91 8.19 13.60
CA THR A 168 -12.81 7.13 13.17
C THR A 168 -12.03 6.14 12.32
N PHE A 169 -12.40 4.87 12.39
CA PHE A 169 -11.79 3.81 11.60
C PHE A 169 -12.87 2.90 11.03
N HIS A 170 -12.59 2.36 9.85
CA HIS A 170 -13.48 1.42 9.18
C HIS A 170 -12.93 0.00 9.35
N SER A 171 -13.64 -0.84 10.10
CA SER A 171 -13.28 -2.24 10.34
C SER A 171 -13.93 -3.20 9.33
N PHE A 172 -14.19 -2.74 8.10
CA PHE A 172 -14.85 -3.53 7.06
C PHE A 172 -14.17 -3.32 5.70
N LEU A 173 -14.33 -4.31 4.82
CA LEU A 173 -13.79 -4.27 3.46
C LEU A 173 -14.43 -3.15 2.63
N PRO A 174 -13.69 -2.55 1.68
CA PRO A 174 -14.25 -1.50 0.84
C PRO A 174 -15.44 -2.03 0.02
N LEU A 175 -16.56 -1.29 0.05
CA LEU A 175 -17.79 -1.62 -0.67
C LEU A 175 -17.77 -0.98 -2.06
N CYS A 176 -17.16 -1.66 -3.03
CA CYS A 176 -17.00 -1.15 -4.40
C CYS A 176 -17.96 -1.76 -5.43
N GLY A 177 -18.65 -2.83 -5.07
CA GLY A 177 -19.58 -3.53 -5.94
C GLY A 177 -19.78 -4.98 -5.51
N ASN A 178 -20.24 -5.80 -6.45
CA ASN A 178 -20.31 -7.24 -6.23
C ASN A 178 -18.90 -7.84 -6.22
N PRO A 179 -18.61 -8.80 -5.33
CA PRO A 179 -17.31 -9.48 -5.30
C PRO A 179 -16.96 -10.08 -6.67
N VAL A 180 -15.69 -10.00 -7.05
CA VAL A 180 -15.16 -10.64 -8.26
C VAL A 180 -15.45 -12.13 -8.20
N LYS A 181 -15.84 -12.75 -9.32
CA LYS A 181 -16.13 -14.19 -9.34
C LYS A 181 -14.85 -14.99 -9.13
N LYS A 182 -14.95 -16.12 -8.44
CA LYS A 182 -13.79 -17.00 -8.18
C LYS A 182 -13.18 -17.53 -9.47
N GLU A 183 -13.98 -17.69 -10.52
CA GLU A 183 -13.56 -18.15 -11.84
C GLU A 183 -12.75 -17.10 -12.61
N ASP A 184 -12.76 -15.85 -12.15
CA ASP A 184 -12.00 -14.74 -12.74
C ASP A 184 -10.66 -14.50 -12.00
N ILE A 185 -10.37 -15.29 -10.95
CA ILE A 185 -9.16 -15.22 -10.12
C ILE A 185 -8.39 -16.53 -10.24
N PHE A 186 -7.19 -16.47 -10.80
CA PHE A 186 -6.25 -17.58 -10.83
C PHE A 186 -5.24 -17.47 -9.69
N VAL A 187 -5.08 -18.53 -8.89
CA VAL A 187 -4.09 -18.58 -7.81
C VAL A 187 -2.91 -19.46 -8.20
N ALA A 188 -1.72 -18.88 -8.18
CA ALA A 188 -0.45 -19.55 -8.42
C ALA A 188 0.30 -19.71 -7.09
N VAL A 189 0.49 -20.93 -6.63
CA VAL A 189 1.27 -21.23 -5.42
C VAL A 189 2.68 -21.60 -5.80
N LYS A 190 3.68 -20.80 -5.41
CA LYS A 190 5.10 -21.13 -5.55
C LYS A 190 5.50 -22.11 -4.45
N THR A 191 6.04 -23.26 -4.83
CA THR A 191 6.55 -24.29 -3.92
C THR A 191 7.85 -24.89 -4.47
N CYS A 192 8.45 -25.81 -3.73
CA CYS A 192 9.47 -26.73 -4.23
C CYS A 192 9.28 -28.14 -3.67
N LYS A 193 9.96 -29.13 -4.25
CA LYS A 193 9.87 -30.54 -3.87
C LYS A 193 10.02 -30.77 -2.36
N LYS A 194 10.90 -30.00 -1.72
CA LYS A 194 11.16 -30.07 -0.28
C LYS A 194 9.91 -29.84 0.57
N PHE A 195 8.96 -29.03 0.10
CA PHE A 195 7.80 -28.59 0.89
C PHE A 195 6.49 -29.27 0.52
N HIS A 196 6.53 -30.19 -0.45
CA HIS A 196 5.36 -30.96 -0.90
C HIS A 196 4.65 -31.69 0.24
N SER A 197 5.39 -32.28 1.19
CA SER A 197 4.82 -33.05 2.31
C SER A 197 4.46 -32.20 3.52
N GLU A 198 5.02 -30.99 3.65
CA GLU A 198 4.90 -30.18 4.87
C GLU A 198 3.96 -28.99 4.70
N ARG A 199 4.09 -28.23 3.60
CA ARG A 199 3.40 -26.95 3.42
C ARG A 199 2.14 -27.06 2.57
N ILE A 200 2.21 -27.82 1.47
CA ILE A 200 1.06 -28.02 0.58
C ILE A 200 -0.16 -28.64 1.29
N PRO A 201 -0.02 -29.63 2.20
CA PRO A 201 -1.17 -30.15 2.93
C PRO A 201 -1.89 -29.06 3.74
N ILE A 202 -1.15 -28.10 4.31
CA ILE A 202 -1.70 -26.97 5.05
C ILE A 202 -2.46 -26.03 4.10
N VAL A 203 -1.88 -25.70 2.94
CA VAL A 203 -2.55 -24.91 1.89
C VAL A 203 -3.87 -25.57 1.47
N LYS A 204 -3.85 -26.90 1.23
CA LYS A 204 -5.04 -27.69 0.89
C LYS A 204 -6.08 -27.76 2.00
N GLN A 205 -5.65 -27.88 3.25
CA GLN A 205 -6.52 -27.94 4.43
C GLN A 205 -7.20 -26.60 4.73
N THR A 206 -6.57 -25.48 4.36
CA THR A 206 -7.02 -24.13 4.72
C THR A 206 -7.80 -23.47 3.58
N TRP A 207 -7.14 -22.64 2.78
CA TRP A 207 -7.80 -21.72 1.86
C TRP A 207 -7.92 -22.24 0.43
N ALA A 208 -7.12 -23.24 0.02
CA ALA A 208 -7.09 -23.68 -1.38
C ALA A 208 -8.42 -24.22 -1.87
N GLY A 209 -9.21 -24.86 -1.00
CA GLY A 209 -10.56 -25.34 -1.33
C GLY A 209 -11.56 -24.23 -1.70
N GLN A 210 -11.22 -22.97 -1.43
CA GLN A 210 -12.04 -21.82 -1.80
C GLN A 210 -11.69 -21.21 -3.15
N ALA A 211 -10.52 -21.53 -3.73
CA ALA A 211 -10.10 -21.05 -5.04
C ALA A 211 -10.68 -21.93 -6.15
N SER A 212 -11.35 -21.33 -7.14
CA SER A 212 -11.88 -22.09 -8.29
C SER A 212 -10.78 -22.48 -9.29
N LEU A 213 -9.73 -21.67 -9.39
CA LEU A 213 -8.60 -21.88 -10.30
C LEU A 213 -7.29 -21.78 -9.50
N ILE A 214 -6.57 -22.89 -9.38
CA ILE A 214 -5.32 -22.96 -8.63
C ILE A 214 -4.33 -23.91 -9.30
N GLU A 215 -3.06 -23.50 -9.39
CA GLU A 215 -1.94 -24.35 -9.79
C GLU A 215 -0.78 -24.22 -8.79
N TYR A 216 -0.09 -25.34 -8.54
CA TYR A 216 1.07 -25.42 -7.65
C TYR A 216 2.34 -25.53 -8.50
N TYR A 217 3.19 -24.51 -8.47
CA TYR A 217 4.39 -24.43 -9.29
C TYR A 217 5.62 -24.87 -8.52
N SER A 218 6.25 -25.94 -8.99
CA SER A 218 7.38 -26.60 -8.31
C SER A 218 8.54 -26.82 -9.27
N ASP A 219 9.70 -27.19 -8.72
CA ASP A 219 10.85 -27.75 -9.44
C ASP A 219 10.72 -29.28 -9.67
N HIS A 220 9.55 -29.85 -9.34
CA HIS A 220 9.27 -31.26 -9.51
C HIS A 220 7.77 -31.50 -9.74
N ALA A 221 7.42 -32.18 -10.83
CA ALA A 221 6.04 -32.60 -11.11
C ALA A 221 5.63 -33.78 -10.22
N GLU A 222 4.49 -33.67 -9.55
CA GLU A 222 3.95 -34.69 -8.66
C GLU A 222 2.43 -34.77 -8.80
N SER A 223 1.93 -35.92 -9.27
CA SER A 223 0.52 -36.13 -9.61
C SER A 223 -0.42 -36.19 -8.41
N SER A 224 0.09 -36.51 -7.21
CA SER A 224 -0.70 -36.50 -5.97
C SER A 224 -1.03 -35.07 -5.50
N ILE A 225 -0.18 -34.09 -5.85
CA ILE A 225 -0.32 -32.67 -5.49
C ILE A 225 -0.89 -31.81 -6.63
N PRO A 226 -1.16 -32.43 -7.79
CA PRO A 226 -0.81 -31.93 -9.14
C PRO A 226 0.11 -30.70 -9.18
N THR A 227 1.42 -30.86 -8.93
CA THR A 227 2.38 -29.78 -9.18
C THR A 227 2.76 -29.68 -10.66
N VAL A 228 2.95 -28.44 -11.13
CA VAL A 228 3.43 -28.08 -12.46
C VAL A 228 4.92 -27.73 -12.37
N ASP A 229 5.73 -28.47 -13.13
CA ASP A 229 7.15 -28.15 -13.33
C ASP A 229 7.32 -27.25 -14.55
N LEU A 230 7.88 -26.05 -14.33
CA LEU A 230 8.14 -25.07 -15.39
C LEU A 230 9.54 -25.21 -16.00
N GLY A 231 10.31 -26.24 -15.61
CA GLY A 231 11.71 -26.41 -16.01
C GLY A 231 12.67 -25.43 -15.35
N ILE A 232 12.22 -24.74 -14.28
CA ILE A 232 13.03 -23.79 -13.52
C ILE A 232 13.46 -24.43 -12.19
N PRO A 233 14.77 -24.63 -11.95
CA PRO A 233 15.27 -25.21 -10.71
C PRO A 233 14.88 -24.39 -9.48
N ASN A 234 14.77 -25.05 -8.32
CA ASN A 234 14.65 -24.37 -7.05
C ASN A 234 15.95 -23.62 -6.68
N THR A 235 15.80 -22.52 -5.96
CA THR A 235 16.85 -21.58 -5.55
C THR A 235 16.66 -21.20 -4.08
N ASP A 236 17.71 -20.77 -3.38
CA ASP A 236 17.63 -20.46 -1.94
C ASP A 236 17.51 -18.96 -1.61
N ARG A 237 17.68 -18.07 -2.60
CA ARG A 237 17.75 -16.60 -2.39
C ARG A 237 16.54 -15.84 -2.92
N GLY A 238 16.14 -16.12 -4.15
CA GLY A 238 15.02 -15.47 -4.82
C GLY A 238 14.51 -16.37 -5.94
N HIS A 239 13.32 -16.07 -6.46
CA HIS A 239 12.60 -16.97 -7.36
C HIS A 239 12.17 -16.31 -8.68
N CYS A 240 12.91 -15.29 -9.13
CA CYS A 240 12.54 -14.49 -10.31
C CYS A 240 12.23 -15.34 -11.54
N GLY A 241 13.08 -16.34 -11.86
CA GLY A 241 12.86 -17.20 -13.02
C GLY A 241 11.52 -17.95 -12.96
N LYS A 242 11.18 -18.49 -11.78
CA LYS A 242 9.92 -19.22 -11.55
C LYS A 242 8.73 -18.25 -11.64
N THR A 243 8.84 -17.08 -11.04
CA THR A 243 7.78 -16.05 -11.07
C THR A 243 7.52 -15.57 -12.49
N PHE A 244 8.54 -15.27 -13.30
CA PHE A 244 8.34 -14.87 -14.71
C PHE A 244 7.74 -16.01 -15.55
N ALA A 245 8.16 -17.26 -15.33
CA ALA A 245 7.56 -18.40 -16.02
C ALA A 245 6.06 -18.59 -15.68
N ILE A 246 5.66 -18.32 -14.43
CA ILE A 246 4.24 -18.30 -14.01
C ILE A 246 3.48 -17.19 -14.76
N LEU A 247 4.04 -15.98 -14.84
CA LEU A 247 3.43 -14.85 -15.54
C LEU A 247 3.22 -15.15 -17.03
N GLU A 248 4.23 -15.73 -17.69
CA GLU A 248 4.16 -16.13 -19.10
C GLU A 248 3.11 -17.24 -19.33
N ARG A 249 3.09 -18.26 -18.46
CA ARG A 249 2.10 -19.33 -18.54
C ARG A 249 0.68 -18.81 -18.34
N PHE A 250 0.46 -17.93 -17.38
CA PHE A 250 -0.85 -17.31 -17.15
C PHE A 250 -1.34 -16.58 -18.41
N LEU A 251 -0.52 -15.73 -19.03
CA LEU A 251 -0.95 -15.05 -20.26
C LEU A 251 -1.23 -16.04 -21.42
N ASN A 252 -0.39 -17.06 -21.59
CA ASN A 252 -0.45 -17.93 -22.75
C ASN A 252 -1.51 -19.04 -22.64
N GLN A 253 -1.84 -19.50 -21.44
CA GLN A 253 -2.66 -20.70 -21.24
C GLN A 253 -3.97 -20.44 -20.51
N SER A 254 -4.10 -19.31 -19.79
CA SER A 254 -5.36 -18.97 -19.13
C SER A 254 -6.37 -18.42 -20.14
N HIS A 255 -7.66 -18.67 -19.89
CA HIS A 255 -8.73 -18.03 -20.65
C HIS A 255 -8.68 -16.51 -20.50
N ASP A 256 -8.96 -15.77 -21.57
CA ASP A 256 -8.92 -14.29 -21.57
C ASP A 256 -9.90 -13.63 -20.60
N ARG A 257 -10.94 -14.37 -20.16
CA ARG A 257 -11.89 -13.90 -19.15
C ARG A 257 -11.29 -13.84 -17.73
N ILE A 258 -10.21 -14.56 -17.47
CA ILE A 258 -9.57 -14.59 -16.16
C ILE A 258 -8.79 -13.28 -15.98
N ALA A 259 -9.35 -12.37 -15.19
CA ALA A 259 -8.86 -11.01 -15.06
C ALA A 259 -7.66 -10.90 -14.11
N TRP A 260 -7.61 -11.76 -13.09
CA TRP A 260 -6.68 -11.64 -11.97
C TRP A 260 -5.78 -12.85 -11.80
N LEU A 261 -4.51 -12.59 -11.53
CA LEU A 261 -3.52 -13.56 -11.09
C LEU A 261 -3.05 -13.20 -9.69
N VAL A 262 -3.08 -14.17 -8.79
CA VAL A 262 -2.60 -14.06 -7.42
C VAL A 262 -1.43 -15.01 -7.28
N ILE A 263 -0.23 -14.51 -6.97
CA ILE A 263 0.96 -15.31 -6.72
C ILE A 263 1.25 -15.29 -5.22
N VAL A 264 1.35 -16.46 -4.61
CA VAL A 264 1.66 -16.64 -3.18
C VAL A 264 2.73 -17.70 -2.99
N ASP A 265 3.42 -17.65 -1.86
CA ASP A 265 4.33 -18.72 -1.43
C ASP A 265 3.53 -19.84 -0.74
N ASP A 266 4.11 -21.04 -0.65
CA ASP A 266 3.49 -22.21 -0.04
C ASP A 266 3.32 -22.12 1.48
N ASP A 267 3.86 -21.08 2.12
CA ASP A 267 3.67 -20.73 3.52
C ASP A 267 2.89 -19.41 3.73
N THR A 268 2.23 -18.90 2.69
CA THR A 268 1.28 -17.78 2.79
C THR A 268 -0.15 -18.29 3.02
N LEU A 269 -0.84 -17.71 4.00
CA LEU A 269 -2.27 -17.92 4.23
C LEU A 269 -3.05 -16.76 3.62
N ILE A 270 -4.12 -17.04 2.87
CA ILE A 270 -4.97 -16.00 2.26
C ILE A 270 -6.46 -16.24 2.48
N SER A 271 -7.24 -15.16 2.47
CA SER A 271 -8.71 -15.19 2.45
C SER A 271 -9.24 -14.91 1.05
N ILE A 272 -9.75 -15.93 0.36
CA ILE A 272 -10.26 -15.80 -1.02
C ILE A 272 -11.50 -14.90 -1.06
N SER A 273 -12.43 -15.03 -0.11
CA SER A 273 -13.64 -14.20 -0.06
C SER A 273 -13.29 -12.71 0.02
N ARG A 274 -12.42 -12.34 0.95
CA ARG A 274 -12.01 -10.94 1.16
C ARG A 274 -11.24 -10.39 -0.02
N LEU A 275 -10.44 -11.23 -0.67
CA LEU A 275 -9.77 -10.88 -1.92
C LEU A 275 -10.79 -10.57 -3.03
N GLN A 276 -11.85 -11.38 -3.19
CA GLN A 276 -12.91 -11.11 -4.18
C GLN A 276 -13.56 -9.72 -3.97
N HIS A 277 -13.78 -9.33 -2.71
CA HIS A 277 -14.31 -8.02 -2.36
C HIS A 277 -13.32 -6.90 -2.69
N LEU A 278 -12.05 -7.01 -2.26
CA LEU A 278 -11.05 -5.99 -2.55
C LEU A 278 -10.86 -5.78 -4.06
N LEU A 279 -10.80 -6.87 -4.85
CA LEU A 279 -10.58 -6.77 -6.29
C LEU A 279 -11.76 -6.13 -7.03
N SER A 280 -12.96 -6.10 -6.44
CA SER A 280 -14.11 -5.39 -7.02
C SER A 280 -13.92 -3.86 -7.06
N CYS A 281 -12.93 -3.34 -6.34
CA CYS A 281 -12.60 -1.92 -6.31
C CYS A 281 -11.75 -1.45 -7.48
N TYR A 282 -11.10 -2.37 -8.21
CA TYR A 282 -10.14 -2.01 -9.23
C TYR A 282 -10.67 -2.33 -10.63
N GLU A 283 -10.46 -1.41 -11.56
CA GLU A 283 -10.87 -1.60 -12.94
C GLU A 283 -9.91 -2.56 -13.67
N SER A 284 -10.45 -3.60 -14.29
CA SER A 284 -9.64 -4.62 -14.98
C SER A 284 -8.89 -4.09 -16.21
N GLY A 285 -9.27 -2.91 -16.73
CA GLY A 285 -8.64 -2.26 -17.89
C GLY A 285 -7.39 -1.44 -17.57
N GLU A 286 -7.19 -1.06 -16.30
CA GLU A 286 -5.99 -0.35 -15.84
C GLU A 286 -4.98 -1.34 -15.26
N PRO A 287 -3.66 -1.19 -15.49
CA PRO A 287 -2.69 -2.12 -14.92
C PRO A 287 -2.69 -2.04 -13.39
N VAL A 288 -2.90 -3.17 -12.72
CA VAL A 288 -2.88 -3.30 -11.26
C VAL A 288 -1.77 -4.25 -10.85
N PHE A 289 -0.88 -3.78 -9.97
CA PHE A 289 0.08 -4.58 -9.23
C PHE A 289 -0.06 -4.24 -7.74
N LEU A 290 -0.63 -5.16 -6.96
CA LEU A 290 -1.18 -4.89 -5.64
C LEU A 290 -0.70 -5.89 -4.58
N GLY A 291 -0.47 -5.41 -3.36
CA GLY A 291 -0.19 -6.20 -2.16
C GLY A 291 0.44 -5.36 -1.06
N GLU A 292 1.23 -5.95 -0.16
CA GLU A 292 2.00 -5.19 0.82
C GLU A 292 3.22 -4.55 0.15
N ARG A 293 3.42 -3.25 0.36
CA ARG A 293 4.47 -2.48 -0.33
C ARG A 293 5.66 -2.25 0.57
N TYR A 294 6.85 -2.62 0.09
CA TYR A 294 8.13 -2.15 0.61
C TYR A 294 8.81 -1.21 -0.38
N GLY A 295 9.83 -0.49 0.10
CA GLY A 295 10.66 0.41 -0.68
C GLY A 295 12.12 -0.03 -0.70
N TYR A 296 12.81 0.28 -1.79
CA TYR A 296 14.26 0.15 -1.91
C TYR A 296 14.84 1.44 -2.51
N GLY A 297 15.75 2.09 -1.81
CA GLY A 297 16.47 3.28 -2.25
C GLY A 297 15.58 4.51 -2.50
N LEU A 298 14.40 4.60 -1.86
CA LEU A 298 13.42 5.65 -2.17
C LEU A 298 14.01 7.07 -2.08
N GLY A 299 14.90 7.35 -1.14
CA GLY A 299 15.55 8.66 -1.00
C GLY A 299 16.59 9.01 -2.09
N THR A 300 16.98 8.05 -2.94
CA THR A 300 18.11 8.18 -3.89
C THR A 300 17.75 7.72 -5.31
N GLY A 301 16.47 7.78 -5.68
CA GLY A 301 15.98 7.39 -7.01
C GLY A 301 15.72 5.89 -7.16
N GLY A 302 15.47 5.20 -6.05
CA GLY A 302 15.01 3.82 -6.03
C GLY A 302 13.51 3.68 -6.33
N TYR A 303 12.92 2.57 -5.89
CA TYR A 303 11.58 2.16 -6.29
C TYR A 303 10.85 1.40 -5.17
N SER A 304 9.53 1.33 -5.30
CA SER A 304 8.69 0.50 -4.44
C SER A 304 8.42 -0.85 -5.10
N TYR A 305 8.15 -1.87 -4.29
CA TYR A 305 7.83 -3.22 -4.74
C TYR A 305 6.77 -3.85 -3.84
N ILE A 306 6.03 -4.83 -4.36
CA ILE A 306 5.10 -5.62 -3.55
C ILE A 306 5.83 -6.86 -3.05
N THR A 307 5.81 -7.10 -1.75
CA THR A 307 6.51 -8.23 -1.13
C THR A 307 5.96 -9.57 -1.61
N GLY A 308 6.84 -10.53 -1.93
CA GLY A 308 6.41 -11.83 -2.44
C GLY A 308 5.60 -12.67 -1.44
N GLY A 309 6.04 -12.72 -0.19
CA GLY A 309 5.44 -13.57 0.85
C GLY A 309 4.07 -13.08 1.33
N GLY A 310 3.85 -11.76 1.39
CA GLY A 310 2.54 -11.18 1.65
C GLY A 310 1.51 -11.51 0.57
N GLY A 311 1.95 -11.99 -0.60
CA GLY A 311 1.10 -12.29 -1.74
C GLY A 311 1.02 -11.11 -2.71
N MET A 312 1.19 -11.42 -3.99
CA MET A 312 1.21 -10.44 -5.07
C MET A 312 -0.02 -10.63 -5.97
N VAL A 313 -0.74 -9.55 -6.24
CA VAL A 313 -1.89 -9.57 -7.16
C VAL A 313 -1.57 -8.76 -8.40
N PHE A 314 -1.88 -9.34 -9.55
CA PHE A 314 -1.76 -8.70 -10.85
C PHE A 314 -3.08 -8.82 -11.58
N ASN A 315 -3.44 -7.81 -12.37
CA ASN A 315 -4.39 -8.04 -13.45
C ASN A 315 -3.67 -8.40 -14.76
N ARG A 316 -4.44 -8.95 -15.72
CA ARG A 316 -3.92 -9.37 -17.03
C ARG A 316 -3.21 -8.24 -17.78
N GLU A 317 -3.70 -7.00 -17.68
CA GLU A 317 -3.08 -5.84 -18.33
C GLU A 317 -1.69 -5.50 -17.76
N ALA A 318 -1.50 -5.54 -16.43
CA ALA A 318 -0.19 -5.33 -15.81
C ALA A 318 0.84 -6.37 -16.30
N ILE A 319 0.45 -7.64 -16.34
CA ILE A 319 1.32 -8.73 -16.82
C ILE A 319 1.65 -8.54 -18.30
N ARG A 320 0.66 -8.18 -19.13
CA ARG A 320 0.87 -7.92 -20.56
C ARG A 320 1.89 -6.80 -20.78
N ARG A 321 1.78 -5.69 -20.04
CA ARG A 321 2.74 -4.57 -20.12
C ARG A 321 4.15 -5.02 -19.71
N LEU A 322 4.25 -5.78 -18.62
CA LEU A 322 5.53 -6.29 -18.12
C LEU A 322 6.22 -7.20 -19.14
N LEU A 323 5.53 -8.23 -19.65
CA LEU A 323 6.14 -9.22 -20.55
C LEU A 323 6.45 -8.65 -21.95
N THR A 324 5.66 -7.69 -22.42
CA THR A 324 5.92 -6.94 -23.67
C THR A 324 7.11 -5.98 -23.54
N SER A 325 7.48 -5.60 -22.32
CA SER A 325 8.62 -4.72 -22.07
C SER A 325 9.97 -5.44 -22.20
N LYS A 326 11.06 -4.69 -22.00
CA LYS A 326 12.43 -5.23 -21.93
C LYS A 326 12.80 -5.77 -20.54
N CYS A 327 11.90 -5.73 -19.57
CA CYS A 327 12.15 -6.23 -18.22
C CYS A 327 12.39 -7.74 -18.23
N ARG A 328 13.50 -8.21 -17.66
CA ARG A 328 13.80 -9.63 -17.48
C ARG A 328 14.52 -9.84 -16.16
N CYS A 329 14.43 -11.05 -15.62
CA CYS A 329 15.29 -11.48 -14.53
C CYS A 329 16.75 -11.41 -14.96
N TYR A 330 17.62 -10.82 -14.14
CA TYR A 330 19.07 -10.86 -14.38
C TYR A 330 19.68 -12.23 -14.02
N SER A 331 18.99 -13.00 -13.19
CA SER A 331 19.26 -14.41 -12.90
C SER A 331 18.00 -15.09 -12.37
N ASN A 332 17.92 -16.42 -12.48
CA ASN A 332 16.75 -17.17 -11.97
C ASN A 332 16.58 -17.02 -10.45
N ASP A 333 17.67 -16.84 -9.72
CA ASP A 333 17.74 -16.72 -8.26
C ASP A 333 17.64 -15.26 -7.74
N ALA A 334 17.38 -14.30 -8.63
CA ALA A 334 17.13 -12.92 -8.24
C ALA A 334 15.86 -12.81 -7.36
N PRO A 335 15.81 -11.85 -6.41
CA PRO A 335 14.60 -11.51 -5.67
C PRO A 335 13.51 -11.06 -6.65
N ASP A 336 12.46 -11.87 -6.77
CA ASP A 336 11.40 -11.71 -7.75
C ASP A 336 10.60 -10.42 -7.52
N ASP A 337 10.23 -10.16 -6.27
CA ASP A 337 9.51 -8.98 -5.84
C ASP A 337 10.24 -7.67 -6.20
N MET A 338 11.54 -7.58 -5.88
CA MET A 338 12.36 -6.40 -6.19
C MET A 338 12.54 -6.21 -7.71
N VAL A 339 12.75 -7.28 -8.47
CA VAL A 339 12.85 -7.20 -9.94
C VAL A 339 11.52 -6.71 -10.52
N LEU A 340 10.39 -7.24 -10.05
CA LEU A 340 9.07 -6.79 -10.48
C LEU A 340 8.85 -5.32 -10.15
N GLY A 341 9.15 -4.89 -8.92
CA GLY A 341 9.03 -3.48 -8.51
C GLY A 341 9.88 -2.53 -9.36
N MET A 342 11.14 -2.89 -9.63
CA MET A 342 12.02 -2.12 -10.52
C MET A 342 11.39 -1.98 -11.92
N CYS A 343 10.85 -3.07 -12.45
CA CYS A 343 10.28 -3.08 -13.78
C CYS A 343 8.97 -2.31 -13.89
N PHE A 344 8.05 -2.47 -12.95
CA PHE A 344 6.80 -1.71 -12.94
C PHE A 344 7.07 -0.21 -12.73
N SER A 345 8.03 0.15 -11.87
CA SER A 345 8.51 1.52 -11.73
C SER A 345 9.03 2.08 -13.07
N GLY A 346 9.89 1.35 -13.77
CA GLY A 346 10.39 1.73 -15.10
C GLY A 346 9.31 1.81 -16.19
N LEU A 347 8.16 1.15 -16.00
CA LEU A 347 7.00 1.20 -16.88
C LEU A 347 5.98 2.28 -16.51
N GLY A 348 6.22 3.03 -15.42
CA GLY A 348 5.26 4.00 -14.90
C GLY A 348 3.97 3.36 -14.39
N VAL A 349 4.00 2.08 -14.01
CA VAL A 349 2.88 1.40 -13.37
C VAL A 349 3.11 1.47 -11.85
N PRO A 350 2.30 2.23 -11.10
CA PRO A 350 2.49 2.37 -9.67
C PRO A 350 2.17 1.04 -8.96
N VAL A 351 2.97 0.70 -7.96
CA VAL A 351 2.60 -0.36 -7.01
C VAL A 351 1.44 0.15 -6.15
N THR A 352 0.43 -0.70 -5.95
CA THR A 352 -0.72 -0.38 -5.11
C THR A 352 -0.58 -1.09 -3.78
N HIS A 353 -0.29 -0.33 -2.73
CA HIS A 353 -0.25 -0.85 -1.38
C HIS A 353 -1.66 -1.17 -0.88
N SER A 354 -1.85 -2.34 -0.29
CA SER A 354 -3.01 -2.63 0.54
C SER A 354 -2.54 -2.98 1.94
N PRO A 355 -3.07 -2.32 3.00
CA PRO A 355 -2.72 -2.65 4.38
C PRO A 355 -3.24 -4.04 4.79
N LEU A 356 -4.10 -4.65 3.98
CA LEU A 356 -4.71 -5.95 4.29
C LEU A 356 -3.78 -7.14 3.97
N PHE A 357 -2.63 -6.90 3.34
CA PHE A 357 -1.64 -7.92 3.00
C PHE A 357 -0.47 -7.83 3.98
N HIS A 358 0.04 -8.97 4.42
CA HIS A 358 1.06 -9.03 5.48
C HIS A 358 2.16 -10.07 5.18
N GLN A 359 3.39 -9.59 5.12
CA GLN A 359 4.66 -10.31 4.90
C GLN A 359 5.14 -11.00 6.18
N ALA A 360 4.58 -10.66 7.34
CA ALA A 360 4.89 -11.25 8.63
C ALA A 360 3.67 -11.93 9.27
N ARG A 361 3.90 -12.65 10.37
CA ARG A 361 2.85 -13.41 11.08
C ARG A 361 2.00 -12.43 11.88
N PRO A 362 0.76 -12.76 12.25
CA PRO A 362 -0.05 -11.86 13.07
C PRO A 362 0.66 -11.43 14.37
N VAL A 363 1.40 -12.36 15.00
CA VAL A 363 2.16 -12.12 16.24
C VAL A 363 3.38 -11.20 16.07
N ASP A 364 3.79 -10.91 14.84
CA ASP A 364 4.89 -10.00 14.53
C ASP A 364 4.41 -8.54 14.39
N TYR A 365 3.09 -8.32 14.38
CA TYR A 365 2.49 -6.99 14.35
C TYR A 365 1.93 -6.59 15.73
N PRO A 366 1.90 -5.29 16.07
CA PRO A 366 1.18 -4.82 17.24
C PRO A 366 -0.30 -5.21 17.18
N GLU A 367 -0.89 -5.57 18.32
CA GLU A 367 -2.30 -5.96 18.41
C GLU A 367 -3.23 -4.84 17.92
N ASP A 368 -3.01 -3.61 18.39
CA ASP A 368 -3.77 -2.43 17.99
C ASP A 368 -3.62 -2.07 16.51
N TYR A 369 -2.54 -2.53 15.85
CA TYR A 369 -2.37 -2.35 14.41
C TYR A 369 -3.31 -3.25 13.62
N LEU A 370 -3.52 -4.49 14.10
CA LEU A 370 -4.38 -5.47 13.44
C LEU A 370 -5.87 -5.33 13.84
N SER A 371 -6.16 -4.70 14.99
CA SER A 371 -7.52 -4.62 15.57
C SER A 371 -8.56 -3.97 14.66
N HIS A 372 -8.13 -3.04 13.80
CA HIS A 372 -8.99 -2.26 12.90
C HIS A 372 -8.82 -2.66 11.43
N GLN A 373 -8.26 -3.84 11.17
CA GLN A 373 -8.05 -4.36 9.83
C GLN A 373 -8.89 -5.62 9.58
N VAL A 374 -9.14 -5.88 8.30
CA VAL A 374 -9.77 -7.13 7.84
C VAL A 374 -8.76 -7.84 6.94
N PRO A 375 -7.81 -8.61 7.52
CA PRO A 375 -6.66 -9.12 6.77
C PRO A 375 -7.08 -10.01 5.60
N ILE A 376 -6.35 -9.89 4.49
CA ILE A 376 -6.42 -10.76 3.33
C ILE A 376 -5.34 -11.82 3.40
N SER A 377 -4.14 -11.51 3.90
CA SER A 377 -3.05 -12.47 3.96
C SER A 377 -2.18 -12.32 5.21
N PHE A 378 -1.47 -13.40 5.54
CA PHE A 378 -0.34 -13.43 6.49
C PHE A 378 0.72 -14.42 6.01
N HIS A 379 1.98 -14.14 6.34
CA HIS A 379 3.14 -14.99 6.02
C HIS A 379 4.09 -15.03 7.21
N LYS A 380 4.64 -16.13 7.71
CA LYS A 380 4.70 -17.50 7.20
C LYS A 380 4.37 -18.50 8.30
N HIS A 381 4.26 -19.79 7.95
CA HIS A 381 4.04 -20.90 8.87
C HIS A 381 5.11 -21.10 9.98
N TRP A 382 6.14 -20.24 10.07
CA TRP A 382 7.25 -20.39 11.00
C TRP A 382 6.84 -20.20 12.47
N ASN A 383 7.10 -21.20 13.30
CA ASN A 383 6.92 -21.15 14.76
C ASN A 383 5.50 -20.69 15.19
N ILE A 384 4.49 -21.12 14.43
CA ILE A 384 3.05 -20.90 14.68
C ILE A 384 2.25 -22.12 14.22
N ASP A 385 1.00 -22.22 14.64
CA ASP A 385 0.02 -23.13 14.04
C ASP A 385 -0.71 -22.39 12.90
N PRO A 386 -0.40 -22.69 11.62
CA PRO A 386 -0.98 -21.98 10.49
C PRO A 386 -2.47 -22.27 10.28
N VAL A 387 -2.96 -23.45 10.69
CA VAL A 387 -4.39 -23.77 10.61
C VAL A 387 -5.16 -22.94 11.63
N LYS A 388 -4.64 -22.83 12.87
CA LYS A 388 -5.23 -21.96 13.89
C LYS A 388 -5.20 -20.49 13.46
N VAL A 389 -4.10 -20.03 12.88
CA VAL A 389 -4.00 -18.65 12.34
C VAL A 389 -5.06 -18.43 11.26
N TYR A 390 -5.18 -19.35 10.30
CA TYR A 390 -6.18 -19.25 9.24
C TYR A 390 -7.60 -19.17 9.80
N VAL A 391 -7.97 -20.09 10.69
CA VAL A 391 -9.32 -20.13 11.30
C VAL A 391 -9.62 -18.87 12.10
N THR A 392 -8.63 -18.33 12.82
CA THR A 392 -8.80 -17.14 13.67
C THR A 392 -8.92 -15.87 12.83
N TRP A 393 -8.08 -15.73 11.81
CA TRP A 393 -7.87 -14.44 11.15
C TRP A 393 -8.46 -14.35 9.74
N LEU A 394 -8.56 -15.44 8.99
CA LEU A 394 -8.74 -15.42 7.53
C LEU A 394 -9.90 -16.27 7.01
N ALA A 395 -10.36 -17.25 7.80
CA ALA A 395 -11.50 -18.07 7.43
C ALA A 395 -12.77 -17.20 7.28
N PRO A 396 -13.66 -17.50 6.31
CA PRO A 396 -14.87 -16.74 6.10
C PRO A 396 -15.73 -16.73 7.37
N SER A 397 -16.04 -15.55 7.90
CA SER A 397 -17.01 -15.39 8.98
C SER A 397 -18.43 -15.22 8.41
N GLU A 398 -19.46 -15.32 9.26
CA GLU A 398 -20.83 -14.99 8.84
C GLU A 398 -20.96 -13.49 8.46
N GLU A 399 -20.14 -12.62 9.05
CA GLU A 399 -20.08 -11.19 8.72
C GLU A 399 -19.55 -10.93 7.31
N ASP A 400 -18.64 -11.79 6.82
CA ASP A 400 -18.18 -11.77 5.42
C ASP A 400 -19.29 -12.15 4.42
N LYS A 401 -20.36 -12.83 4.88
CA LYS A 401 -21.49 -13.29 4.04
C LYS A 401 -22.74 -12.43 4.15
N SER A 402 -22.96 -11.74 5.28
CA SER A 402 -24.28 -11.21 5.66
C SER A 402 -24.51 -9.72 5.38
N ARG A 403 -23.63 -9.00 4.67
CA ARG A 403 -23.86 -7.59 4.32
C ARG A 403 -24.03 -7.27 2.82
N PRO A 404 -24.90 -7.97 2.05
CA PRO A 404 -25.54 -7.36 0.89
C PRO A 404 -26.77 -6.54 1.35
N GLN A 405 -26.74 -5.23 1.10
CA GLN A 405 -27.93 -4.34 1.08
C GLN A 405 -28.69 -4.11 2.40
N THR A 406 -28.13 -3.36 3.36
CA THR A 406 -28.94 -2.52 4.28
C THR A 406 -28.07 -1.55 5.10
N GLN A 407 -27.52 -0.52 4.44
CA GLN A 407 -27.20 0.74 5.09
C GLN A 407 -27.76 1.90 4.25
N LYS A 408 -29.08 1.91 4.06
CA LYS A 408 -29.80 3.16 3.87
C LYS A 408 -30.01 3.74 5.26
N GLY A 409 -29.18 4.68 5.70
CA GLY A 409 -29.56 5.53 6.85
C GLY A 409 -28.50 5.87 7.88
N PHE A 410 -27.25 5.43 7.76
CA PHE A 410 -26.16 6.17 8.40
C PHE A 410 -25.68 7.19 7.38
N LYS A 411 -25.70 8.48 7.76
CA LYS A 411 -24.92 9.48 7.05
C LYS A 411 -23.51 8.90 6.96
N GLU A 412 -23.08 8.58 5.74
CA GLU A 412 -21.69 8.31 5.43
C GLU A 412 -20.92 9.61 5.69
N GLU A 413 -20.62 9.87 6.96
CA GLU A 413 -19.48 10.68 7.34
C GLU A 413 -18.27 9.76 7.19
N LEU A 414 -17.68 9.86 5.99
CA LEU A 414 -16.55 9.07 5.48
C LEU A 414 -15.31 9.14 6.37
#